data_AF-A0A1M6TUY9-F1
#
_entry.id   AF-A0A1M6TUY9-F1
#
_cell.length_a   1.000
_cell.length_b   1.000
_cell.length_c   1.000
_cell.angle_alpha   90.00
_cell.angle_beta   90.00
_cell.angle_gamma   90.00
#
_symmetry.space_group_name_H-M   'P 1'
#
loop_
_entity.id
_entity.type
_entity.pdbx_description
1 polymer ?
#
loop_
_entity_poly.entity_id
_entity_poly.type
_entity_poly.pdbx_seq_one_letter_code
_entity_poly.pdbx_strand_id
1 'polypeptide(L)'
;MKNSIIGVSLAIAVALFTGCSSVVTPKAELAYHHDSVHNIPAIDSLIVSMKQDYIKQCYMPVASHMPPENSCQSDLFQMVERRYHMEYNQNHVAAASNELFFKDVVPEIQKKVKREPALRDPLRKAFNNNEEMLAYYKDKYKFNTQIEQF
;
A
#
# COMPACT_ATOMS: atom_id res chain seq x y z
N MET A 1 -64.13 26.00 26.28
CA MET A 1 -64.06 24.72 25.55
C MET A 1 -62.65 24.55 25.03
N LYS A 2 -61.98 23.47 25.43
CA LYS A 2 -60.68 23.02 24.90
C LYS A 2 -60.79 22.84 23.39
N ASN A 3 -59.70 23.08 22.65
CA ASN A 3 -59.29 22.26 21.51
C ASN A 3 -57.81 22.54 21.19
N SER A 4 -56.97 21.60 21.63
CA SER A 4 -55.59 21.44 21.23
C SER A 4 -55.54 20.96 19.78
N ILE A 5 -54.66 21.56 18.97
CA ILE A 5 -54.16 20.93 17.75
C ILE A 5 -52.64 21.04 17.80
N ILE A 6 -52.02 19.92 18.16
CA ILE A 6 -50.58 19.71 18.13
C ILE A 6 -50.24 19.43 16.66
N GLY A 7 -49.70 20.43 15.97
CA GLY A 7 -49.12 20.25 14.64
C GLY A 7 -47.73 19.63 14.76
N VAL A 8 -47.65 18.30 14.68
CA VAL A 8 -46.39 17.58 14.53
C VAL A 8 -45.90 17.80 13.11
N SER A 9 -45.00 18.78 12.92
CA SER A 9 -44.25 18.91 11.67
C SER A 9 -43.24 17.78 11.59
N LEU A 10 -43.55 16.82 10.73
CA LEU A 10 -42.74 15.66 10.38
C LEU A 10 -41.42 16.13 9.73
N ALA A 11 -40.34 16.19 10.52
CA ALA A 11 -39.00 16.39 9.99
C ALA A 11 -38.55 15.08 9.34
N ILE A 12 -38.70 14.97 8.02
CA ILE A 12 -38.08 13.91 7.24
C ILE A 12 -36.58 14.25 7.17
N ALA A 13 -35.81 13.71 8.12
CA ALA A 13 -34.37 13.65 8.01
C ALA A 13 -34.02 12.63 6.91
N VAL A 14 -33.72 13.14 5.71
CA VAL A 14 -33.10 12.34 4.65
C VAL A 14 -31.66 12.05 5.10
N ALA A 15 -31.50 10.96 5.82
CA ALA A 15 -30.21 10.40 6.13
C ALA A 15 -29.68 9.66 4.89
N LEU A 16 -29.08 10.40 3.96
CA LEU A 16 -28.18 9.82 2.96
C LEU A 16 -26.91 9.35 3.67
N PHE A 17 -26.99 8.23 4.38
CA PHE A 17 -25.80 7.56 4.91
C PHE A 17 -25.05 6.89 3.76
N THR A 18 -24.02 7.61 3.29
CA THR A 18 -22.65 7.10 3.15
C THR A 18 -22.48 5.79 2.35
N GLY A 19 -22.45 5.93 1.03
CA GLY A 19 -21.68 5.03 0.17
C GLY A 19 -20.22 5.48 0.06
N CYS A 20 -19.56 5.85 1.17
CA CYS A 20 -18.11 5.97 1.16
C CYS A 20 -17.59 4.52 1.07
N SER A 21 -17.28 4.05 -0.14
CA SER A 21 -16.43 2.87 -0.31
C SER A 21 -15.14 3.18 0.43
N SER A 22 -15.01 2.71 1.67
CA SER A 22 -13.85 3.04 2.48
C SER A 22 -12.67 2.26 1.93
N VAL A 23 -11.79 2.95 1.21
CA VAL A 23 -10.49 2.40 0.85
C VAL A 23 -9.74 2.13 2.15
N VAL A 24 -9.31 0.88 2.35
CA VAL A 24 -8.60 0.46 3.55
C VAL A 24 -7.12 0.81 3.39
N THR A 25 -6.59 1.76 4.15
CA THR A 25 -5.17 2.10 4.02
C THR A 25 -4.27 0.88 4.31
N PRO A 26 -3.40 0.45 3.37
CA PRO A 26 -2.46 -0.63 3.62
C PRO A 26 -1.50 -0.27 4.75
N LYS A 27 -1.03 -1.30 5.46
CA LYS A 27 -0.02 -1.13 6.51
C LYS A 27 1.39 -1.06 5.93
N ALA A 28 2.21 -0.20 6.54
CA ALA A 28 3.64 -0.15 6.36
C ALA A 28 4.32 -0.23 7.73
N GLU A 29 4.45 -1.46 8.19
CA GLU A 29 4.99 -1.82 9.50
C GLU A 29 6.22 -2.70 9.31
N LEU A 30 7.12 -2.72 10.30
CA LEU A 30 8.27 -3.63 10.28
C LEU A 30 7.76 -5.08 10.28
N ALA A 31 8.33 -5.90 9.40
CA ALA A 31 7.98 -7.30 9.33
C ALA A 31 8.60 -8.06 10.51
N TYR A 32 7.95 -9.16 10.90
CA TYR A 32 8.57 -10.13 11.77
C TYR A 32 9.43 -11.09 10.93
N HIS A 33 10.67 -11.29 11.35
CA HIS A 33 11.62 -12.23 10.77
C HIS A 33 11.79 -13.41 11.73
N HIS A 34 11.63 -14.63 11.22
CA HIS A 34 11.72 -15.85 12.04
C HIS A 34 13.17 -16.17 12.44
N ASP A 35 14.14 -15.67 11.68
CA ASP A 35 15.56 -15.85 11.94
C ASP A 35 16.28 -14.51 12.06
N SER A 36 17.42 -14.53 12.76
CA SER A 36 18.23 -13.33 12.99
C SER A 36 19.09 -12.93 11.80
N VAL A 37 19.23 -13.80 10.80
CA VAL A 37 20.10 -13.55 9.63
C VAL A 37 19.43 -12.55 8.69
N HIS A 38 18.12 -12.68 8.49
CA HIS A 38 17.35 -11.76 7.65
C HIS A 38 16.87 -10.51 8.39
N ASN A 39 17.10 -10.40 9.71
CA ASN A 39 16.79 -9.20 10.47
C ASN A 39 17.89 -8.15 10.23
N ILE A 40 17.67 -7.28 9.25
CA ILE A 40 18.62 -6.22 8.87
C ILE A 40 17.89 -4.88 9.02
N PRO A 41 17.81 -4.31 10.24
CA PRO A 41 16.89 -3.22 10.55
C PRO A 41 17.01 -1.98 9.66
N ALA A 42 18.22 -1.69 9.17
CA ALA A 42 18.47 -0.57 8.28
C ALA A 42 17.80 -0.76 6.90
N ILE A 43 17.69 -2.00 6.41
CA ILE A 43 17.01 -2.34 5.17
C ILE A 43 15.50 -2.40 5.39
N ASP A 44 15.06 -3.00 6.49
CA ASP A 44 13.65 -3.06 6.85
C ASP A 44 13.04 -1.66 7.00
N SER A 45 13.75 -0.76 7.69
CA SER A 45 13.34 0.63 7.84
C SER A 45 13.30 1.40 6.51
N LEU A 46 14.25 1.12 5.60
CA LEU A 46 14.23 1.69 4.26
C LEU A 46 12.97 1.26 3.50
N ILE A 47 12.67 -0.04 3.47
CA ILE A 47 11.51 -0.57 2.73
C ILE A 47 10.21 -0.04 3.33
N VAL A 48 10.10 0.02 4.66
CA VAL A 48 8.92 0.60 5.33
C VAL A 48 8.75 2.07 4.97
N SER A 49 9.82 2.87 5.01
CA SER A 49 9.76 4.28 4.60
C SER A 49 9.30 4.43 3.16
N MET A 50 9.90 3.67 2.24
CA MET A 50 9.51 3.68 0.83
C MET A 50 8.04 3.29 0.66
N LYS A 51 7.56 2.29 1.42
CA LYS A 51 6.17 1.83 1.35
C LYS A 51 5.20 2.88 1.87
N GLN A 52 5.54 3.58 2.97
CA GLN A 52 4.73 4.69 3.49
C GLN A 52 4.58 5.80 2.44
N ASP A 53 5.69 6.19 1.81
CA ASP A 53 5.69 7.19 0.75
C ASP A 53 4.86 6.75 -0.45
N TYR A 54 5.04 5.50 -0.91
CA TYR A 54 4.29 4.92 -2.01
C TYR A 54 2.78 4.85 -1.71
N ILE A 55 2.41 4.47 -0.48
CA ILE A 55 1.01 4.42 -0.05
C ILE A 55 0.36 5.80 -0.20
N LYS A 56 1.01 6.83 0.34
CA LYS A 56 0.49 8.19 0.35
C LYS A 56 0.45 8.81 -1.05
N GLN A 57 1.53 8.66 -1.81
CA GLN A 57 1.72 9.39 -3.07
C GLN A 57 1.09 8.68 -4.25
N CYS A 58 0.93 7.35 -4.21
CA CYS A 58 0.54 6.56 -5.37
C CYS A 58 -0.67 5.66 -5.10
N TYR A 59 -0.57 4.79 -4.08
CA TYR A 59 -1.58 3.76 -3.82
C TYR A 59 -2.95 4.36 -3.49
N MET A 60 -3.02 5.22 -2.46
CA MET A 60 -4.30 5.72 -1.94
C MET A 60 -5.05 6.58 -2.96
N PRO A 61 -4.41 7.51 -3.69
CA PRO A 61 -5.08 8.24 -4.77
C PRO A 61 -5.69 7.32 -5.82
N VAL A 62 -4.95 6.32 -6.32
CA VAL A 62 -5.46 5.39 -7.34
C VAL A 62 -6.56 4.49 -6.76
N ALA A 63 -6.38 3.93 -5.56
CA ALA A 63 -7.40 3.11 -4.92
C ALA A 63 -8.69 3.88 -4.59
N SER A 64 -8.61 5.21 -4.47
CA SER A 64 -9.76 6.11 -4.28
C SER A 64 -10.30 6.68 -5.60
N HIS A 65 -9.85 6.16 -6.75
CA HIS A 65 -10.24 6.59 -8.09
C HIS A 65 -10.03 8.10 -8.35
N MET A 66 -9.02 8.70 -7.69
CA MET A 66 -8.64 10.08 -7.95
C MET A 66 -7.92 10.18 -9.31
N PRO A 67 -8.12 11.29 -10.07
CA PRO A 67 -7.32 11.55 -11.27
C PRO A 67 -5.81 11.55 -10.95
N PRO A 68 -4.95 10.92 -11.78
CA PRO A 68 -3.51 10.95 -11.59
C PRO A 68 -2.91 12.36 -11.72
N GLU A 69 -2.14 12.77 -10.72
CA GLU A 69 -1.47 14.07 -10.62
C GLU A 69 0.06 13.95 -10.78
N ASN A 70 0.61 12.73 -10.68
CA ASN A 70 2.05 12.49 -10.83
C ASN A 70 2.34 11.17 -11.58
N SER A 71 3.62 10.92 -11.87
CA SER A 71 4.06 9.74 -12.63
C SER A 71 3.73 8.43 -11.92
N CYS A 72 3.97 8.35 -10.61
CA CYS A 72 3.72 7.14 -9.84
C CYS A 72 2.24 6.74 -9.84
N GLN A 73 1.34 7.73 -9.71
CA GLN A 73 -0.10 7.51 -9.84
C GLN A 73 -0.48 7.11 -11.26
N SER A 74 0.11 7.76 -12.27
CA SER A 74 -0.16 7.47 -13.68
C SER A 74 0.24 6.05 -14.05
N ASP A 75 1.41 5.59 -13.61
CA ASP A 75 1.91 4.24 -13.89
C ASP A 75 1.04 3.18 -13.23
N LEU A 76 0.65 3.40 -11.97
CA LEU A 76 -0.22 2.50 -11.23
C LEU A 76 -1.64 2.46 -11.84
N PHE A 77 -2.21 3.63 -12.14
CA PHE A 77 -3.51 3.74 -12.79
C PHE A 77 -3.53 3.05 -14.16
N GLN A 78 -2.55 3.33 -15.02
CA GLN A 78 -2.46 2.68 -16.34
C GLN A 78 -2.30 1.17 -16.23
N MET A 79 -1.56 0.66 -15.23
CA MET A 79 -1.41 -0.78 -15.03
C MET A 79 -2.74 -1.45 -14.66
N VAL A 80 -3.52 -0.84 -13.76
CA VAL A 80 -4.83 -1.41 -13.38
C VAL A 80 -5.88 -1.21 -14.46
N GLU A 81 -5.90 -0.05 -15.13
CA GLU A 81 -6.85 0.26 -16.19
C GLU A 81 -6.65 -0.65 -17.41
N ARG A 82 -5.41 -0.94 -17.82
CA ARG A 82 -5.17 -1.88 -18.93
C ARG A 82 -5.65 -3.31 -18.65
N ARG A 83 -5.71 -3.72 -17.38
CA ARG A 83 -6.06 -5.09 -16.98
C ARG A 83 -7.54 -5.25 -16.63
N TYR A 84 -8.14 -4.20 -16.06
CA TYR A 84 -9.45 -4.25 -15.43
C TYR A 84 -10.36 -3.08 -15.87
N HIS A 85 -9.93 -2.27 -16.84
CA HIS A 85 -10.59 -1.05 -17.27
C HIS A 85 -10.90 -0.13 -16.08
N MET A 86 -12.06 0.53 -16.07
CA MET A 86 -12.49 1.38 -14.95
C MET A 86 -13.11 0.57 -13.79
N GLU A 87 -13.21 -0.75 -13.90
CA GLU A 87 -13.82 -1.63 -12.90
C GLU A 87 -12.82 -2.17 -11.86
N TYR A 88 -11.63 -1.57 -11.77
CA TYR A 88 -10.66 -2.01 -10.78
C TYR A 88 -11.11 -1.68 -9.35
N ASN A 89 -10.76 -2.58 -8.43
CA ASN A 89 -10.96 -2.41 -7.00
C ASN A 89 -9.61 -2.39 -6.28
N GLN A 90 -9.65 -2.22 -4.95
CA GLN A 90 -8.45 -2.12 -4.15
C GLN A 90 -7.53 -3.35 -4.20
N ASN A 91 -8.07 -4.57 -4.40
CA ASN A 91 -7.25 -5.78 -4.54
C ASN A 91 -6.42 -5.73 -5.84
N HIS A 92 -7.00 -5.22 -6.92
CA HIS A 92 -6.28 -5.01 -8.18
C HIS A 92 -5.16 -3.98 -8.02
N VAL A 93 -5.41 -2.89 -7.28
CA VAL A 93 -4.39 -1.88 -6.95
C VAL A 93 -3.27 -2.49 -6.10
N ALA A 94 -3.59 -3.34 -5.12
CA ALA A 94 -2.59 -4.06 -4.31
C ALA A 94 -1.72 -4.98 -5.17
N ALA A 95 -2.31 -5.76 -6.07
CA ALA A 95 -1.58 -6.62 -6.99
C ALA A 95 -0.63 -5.82 -7.91
N ALA A 96 -1.12 -4.75 -8.53
CA ALA A 96 -0.30 -3.87 -9.37
C ALA A 96 0.81 -3.16 -8.56
N SER A 97 0.52 -2.75 -7.34
CA SER A 97 1.50 -2.13 -6.44
C SER A 97 2.61 -3.10 -6.06
N ASN A 98 2.31 -4.39 -5.85
CA ASN A 98 3.31 -5.44 -5.64
C ASN A 98 4.24 -5.66 -6.85
N GLU A 99 3.85 -5.23 -8.03
CA GLU A 99 4.72 -5.24 -9.21
C GLU A 99 5.53 -3.96 -9.33
N LEU A 100 4.90 -2.79 -9.15
CA LEU A 100 5.56 -1.50 -9.37
C LEU A 100 6.50 -1.12 -8.22
N PHE A 101 6.03 -1.19 -6.97
CA PHE A 101 6.81 -0.80 -5.79
C PHE A 101 8.15 -1.55 -5.69
N PHE A 102 8.12 -2.86 -5.94
CA PHE A 102 9.30 -3.72 -5.80
C PHE A 102 10.33 -3.57 -6.93
N LYS A 103 10.02 -2.86 -8.03
CA LYS A 103 11.01 -2.48 -9.04
C LYS A 103 12.08 -1.55 -8.47
N ASP A 104 11.70 -0.69 -7.53
CA ASP A 104 12.57 0.33 -6.96
C ASP A 104 13.28 -0.11 -5.67
N VAL A 105 12.76 -1.12 -4.98
CA VAL A 105 13.31 -1.61 -3.70
C VAL A 105 14.77 -2.06 -3.84
N VAL A 106 15.08 -2.94 -4.79
CA VAL A 106 16.47 -3.45 -4.97
C VAL A 106 17.44 -2.32 -5.34
N PRO A 107 17.14 -1.45 -6.32
CA PRO A 107 17.97 -0.27 -6.59
C PRO A 107 18.22 0.61 -5.36
N GLU A 108 17.20 0.88 -4.54
CA GLU A 108 17.36 1.72 -3.34
C GLU A 108 18.18 1.03 -2.24
N ILE A 109 18.02 -0.28 -2.05
CA ILE A 109 18.89 -1.08 -1.18
C ILE A 109 20.34 -0.96 -1.64
N GLN A 110 20.61 -1.13 -2.94
CA GLN A 110 21.96 -1.02 -3.48
C GLN A 110 22.55 0.39 -3.31
N LYS A 111 21.74 1.44 -3.50
CA LYS A 111 22.16 2.83 -3.22
C LYS A 111 22.50 3.01 -1.74
N LYS A 112 21.70 2.44 -0.83
CA LYS A 112 21.97 2.49 0.61
C LYS A 112 23.26 1.74 0.98
N VAL A 113 23.48 0.54 0.43
CA VAL A 113 24.72 -0.24 0.63
C VAL A 113 25.96 0.48 0.11
N LYS A 114 25.83 1.26 -0.97
CA LYS A 114 26.94 2.10 -1.46
C LYS A 114 27.28 3.22 -0.46
N ARG A 115 26.27 3.83 0.16
CA ARG A 115 26.43 4.89 1.18
C ARG A 115 26.88 4.33 2.54
N GLU A 116 26.46 3.11 2.87
CA GLU A 116 26.70 2.43 4.14
C GLU A 116 27.32 1.04 3.88
N PRO A 117 28.65 0.97 3.62
CA PRO A 117 29.31 -0.29 3.28
C PRO A 117 29.20 -1.38 4.34
N ALA A 118 28.93 -1.01 5.60
CA ALA A 118 28.69 -1.95 6.69
C ALA A 118 27.49 -2.89 6.46
N LEU A 119 26.57 -2.54 5.55
CA LEU A 119 25.42 -3.37 5.20
C LEU A 119 25.76 -4.50 4.22
N ARG A 120 26.97 -4.51 3.63
CA ARG A 120 27.38 -5.51 2.64
C ARG A 120 27.42 -6.92 3.22
N ASP A 121 28.10 -7.11 4.35
CA ASP A 121 28.30 -8.44 4.93
C ASP A 121 27.00 -9.04 5.48
N PRO A 122 26.13 -8.30 6.20
CA PRO A 122 24.81 -8.78 6.58
C PRO A 122 23.97 -9.25 5.38
N LEU A 123 23.95 -8.46 4.29
CA LEU A 123 23.19 -8.83 3.10
C LEU A 123 23.76 -10.06 2.38
N ARG A 124 25.09 -10.19 2.30
CA ARG A 124 25.73 -11.38 1.70
C ARG A 124 25.52 -12.64 2.53
N LYS A 125 25.38 -12.49 3.85
CA LYS A 125 25.06 -13.60 4.75
C LYS A 125 23.59 -14.01 4.64
N ALA A 126 22.70 -13.05 4.44
CA ALA A 126 21.27 -13.29 4.35
C ALA A 126 20.82 -13.79 2.98
N PHE A 127 21.46 -13.35 1.90
CA PHE A 127 20.99 -13.62 0.55
C PHE A 127 22.14 -14.04 -0.37
N ASN A 128 21.89 -15.05 -1.20
CA ASN A 128 22.83 -15.50 -2.21
C ASN A 128 22.89 -14.54 -3.41
N ASN A 129 21.75 -13.90 -3.74
CA ASN A 129 21.64 -12.98 -4.86
C ASN A 129 20.47 -11.98 -4.69
N ASN A 130 20.36 -11.03 -5.63
CA ASN A 130 19.32 -10.00 -5.60
C ASN A 130 17.91 -10.54 -5.84
N GLU A 131 17.76 -11.65 -6.56
CA GLU A 131 16.45 -12.25 -6.85
C GLU A 131 15.86 -12.88 -5.60
N GLU A 132 16.67 -13.63 -4.85
CA GLU A 132 16.31 -14.17 -3.54
C GLU A 132 15.96 -13.05 -2.54
N MET A 133 16.79 -12.02 -2.48
CA MET A 133 16.53 -10.84 -1.64
C MET A 133 15.20 -10.17 -2.00
N LEU A 134 14.94 -9.98 -3.30
CA LEU A 134 13.70 -9.40 -3.79
C LEU A 134 12.50 -10.27 -3.44
N ALA A 135 12.58 -11.58 -3.67
CA ALA A 135 11.52 -12.52 -3.34
C ALA A 135 11.20 -12.51 -1.84
N TYR A 136 12.24 -12.53 -1.00
CA TYR A 136 12.10 -12.47 0.45
C TYR A 136 11.40 -11.19 0.90
N TYR A 137 11.89 -10.02 0.49
CA TYR A 137 11.26 -8.76 0.89
C TYR A 137 9.89 -8.54 0.26
N LYS A 138 9.64 -9.10 -0.93
CA LYS A 138 8.31 -9.10 -1.52
C LYS A 138 7.30 -9.88 -0.68
N ASP A 139 7.67 -11.05 -0.19
CA ASP A 139 6.84 -11.83 0.74
C ASP A 139 6.55 -11.04 2.03
N LYS A 140 7.59 -10.44 2.64
CA LYS A 140 7.46 -9.72 3.91
C LYS A 140 6.69 -8.40 3.82
N TYR A 141 6.84 -7.68 2.72
CA TYR A 141 6.35 -6.31 2.60
C TYR A 141 5.29 -6.12 1.52
N LYS A 142 4.71 -7.19 0.96
CA LYS A 142 3.62 -7.07 -0.03
C LYS A 142 2.46 -6.21 0.48
N PHE A 143 1.77 -5.58 -0.47
CA PHE A 143 0.43 -5.05 -0.28
C PHE A 143 -0.52 -6.25 -0.25
N ASN A 144 -1.05 -6.56 0.94
CA ASN A 144 -2.05 -7.62 1.10
C ASN A 144 -3.36 -7.21 0.43
N THR A 145 -3.99 -8.18 -0.21
CA THR A 145 -5.36 -7.99 -0.69
C THR A 145 -6.32 -8.07 0.50
N GLN A 146 -7.47 -7.41 0.43
CA GLN A 146 -8.48 -7.45 1.49
C GLN A 146 -9.00 -8.88 1.76
N ILE A 147 -8.84 -9.80 0.81
CA ILE A 147 -9.20 -11.22 0.94
C ILE A 147 -8.28 -11.95 1.93
N GLU A 148 -7.03 -11.51 2.07
CA GLU A 148 -6.03 -12.12 2.96
C GLU A 148 -6.06 -11.54 4.39
N GLN A 149 -7.03 -10.65 4.70
CA GLN A 149 -7.14 -9.96 5.99
C GLN A 149 -8.24 -10.52 6.91
N PHE A 150 -8.90 -11.62 6.51
CA PHE A 150 -9.96 -12.32 7.26
C PHE A 150 -9.58 -13.76 7.58
#